data_AF-A0ABD7K7A4-F1
#
_entry.id   AF-A0ABD7K7A4-F1
#
_cell.length_a   1.000
_cell.length_b   1.000
_cell.length_c   1.000
_cell.angle_alpha   90.00
_cell.angle_beta   90.00
_cell.angle_gamma   90.00
#
_symmetry.space_group_name_H-M   'P 1'
#
loop_
_entity.id
_entity.type
_entity.pdbx_description
1 polymer ?
#
loop_
_entity_poly.entity_id
_entity_poly.type
_entity_poly.pdbx_seq_one_letter_code
_entity_poly.pdbx_strand_id
1 'polypeptide(L)'
;MAHLVWQDDLNTGIQVIDNQHKRIVEMINLLHDAQQGKEHAAIAEVIEELVDYTLSHFAFEETLMEDAGYQFSRAHKKIHELFIRRVSEYRVRFQAGEDVGDELKGLLSRWLFNHIRNDDAGYVDAVRHSMSELVKDKSEGGWLSRSMKRFFG
;
A
#
# COMPACT_ATOMS: atom_id res chain seq x y z
N MET A 1 -7.14 -19.61 8.17
CA MET A 1 -8.07 -18.61 7.59
C MET A 1 -8.02 -18.71 6.07
N ALA A 2 -9.09 -18.39 5.36
CA ALA A 2 -9.10 -18.38 3.89
C ALA A 2 -8.21 -17.27 3.30
N HIS A 3 -8.05 -17.30 1.97
CA HIS A 3 -7.51 -16.18 1.19
C HIS A 3 -8.36 -14.93 1.38
N LEU A 4 -7.69 -13.78 1.40
CA LEU A 4 -8.33 -12.49 1.26
C LEU A 4 -8.85 -12.34 -0.16
N VAL A 5 -10.07 -11.81 -0.27
CA VAL A 5 -10.72 -11.49 -1.55
C VAL A 5 -10.87 -9.97 -1.61
N TRP A 6 -10.45 -9.38 -2.73
CA TRP A 6 -10.64 -7.95 -2.96
C TRP A 6 -12.14 -7.61 -2.97
N GLN A 7 -12.49 -6.48 -2.36
CA GLN A 7 -13.87 -6.00 -2.29
C GLN A 7 -13.96 -4.67 -3.03
N ASP A 8 -15.04 -4.47 -3.79
CA ASP A 8 -15.17 -3.29 -4.64
C ASP A 8 -15.29 -1.97 -3.84
N ASP A 9 -15.67 -2.05 -2.57
CA ASP A 9 -15.69 -0.91 -1.63
C ASP A 9 -14.30 -0.43 -1.20
N LEU A 10 -13.24 -1.18 -1.55
CA LEU A 10 -11.85 -0.78 -1.36
C LEU A 10 -11.28 0.01 -2.55
N ASN A 11 -12.03 0.15 -3.65
CA ASN A 11 -11.56 0.93 -4.78
C ASN A 11 -11.59 2.43 -4.44
N THR A 12 -10.43 3.07 -4.46
CA THR A 12 -10.26 4.53 -4.38
C THR A 12 -10.71 5.22 -5.68
N GLY A 13 -10.79 4.46 -6.77
CA GLY A 13 -11.06 4.96 -8.11
C GLY A 13 -9.84 5.60 -8.77
N ILE A 14 -8.68 5.60 -8.12
CA ILE A 14 -7.38 5.94 -8.69
C ILE A 14 -6.71 4.62 -9.06
N GLN A 15 -6.77 4.24 -10.35
CA GLN A 15 -6.42 2.89 -10.81
C GLN A 15 -5.04 2.40 -10.37
N VAL A 16 -4.03 3.28 -10.33
CA VAL A 16 -2.68 2.91 -9.89
C VAL A 16 -2.64 2.55 -8.39
N ILE A 17 -3.40 3.26 -7.56
CA ILE A 17 -3.51 2.98 -6.12
C ILE A 17 -4.26 1.67 -5.91
N ASP A 18 -5.40 1.49 -6.59
CA ASP A 18 -6.20 0.27 -6.49
C ASP A 18 -5.37 -0.98 -6.89
N ASN A 19 -4.51 -0.85 -7.91
CA ASN A 19 -3.61 -1.93 -8.33
C ASN A 19 -2.52 -2.21 -7.28
N GLN A 20 -1.96 -1.17 -6.65
CA GLN A 20 -1.00 -1.34 -5.56
C GLN A 20 -1.65 -2.04 -4.36
N HIS A 21 -2.84 -1.63 -3.94
CA HIS A 21 -3.57 -2.28 -2.85
C HIS A 21 -3.91 -3.74 -3.15
N LYS A 22 -4.36 -4.05 -4.38
CA LYS A 22 -4.60 -5.44 -4.83
C LYS A 22 -3.32 -6.27 -4.75
N ARG A 23 -2.18 -5.70 -5.16
CA ARG A 23 -0.90 -6.38 -5.08
C ARG A 23 -0.48 -6.66 -3.62
N ILE A 24 -0.77 -5.75 -2.69
CA ILE A 24 -0.56 -6.01 -1.24
C ILE A 24 -1.44 -7.17 -0.78
N VAL A 25 -2.72 -7.22 -1.19
CA VAL A 25 -3.62 -8.34 -0.87
C VAL A 25 -3.09 -9.68 -1.40
N GLU A 26 -2.57 -9.70 -2.63
CA GLU A 26 -1.92 -10.90 -3.20
C GLU A 26 -0.73 -11.35 -2.35
N MET A 27 0.15 -10.44 -1.93
CA MET A 27 1.29 -10.80 -1.07
C MET A 27 0.85 -11.34 0.30
N ILE A 28 -0.23 -10.80 0.88
CA ILE A 28 -0.80 -11.36 2.13
C ILE A 28 -1.33 -12.78 1.92
N ASN A 29 -1.86 -13.09 0.73
CA ASN A 29 -2.26 -14.45 0.37
C ASN A 29 -1.04 -15.36 0.13
N LEU A 30 0.03 -14.87 -0.49
CA LEU A 30 1.28 -15.62 -0.61
C LEU A 30 1.89 -15.95 0.75
N LEU A 31 1.82 -15.02 1.71
CA LEU A 31 2.28 -15.27 3.09
C LEU A 31 1.48 -16.44 3.70
N HIS A 32 0.17 -16.44 3.49
CA HIS A 32 -0.69 -17.52 3.96
C HIS A 32 -0.30 -18.88 3.36
N ASP A 33 -0.05 -18.93 2.05
CA ASP A 33 0.29 -20.16 1.35
C ASP A 33 1.67 -20.69 1.79
N ALA A 34 2.65 -19.81 1.94
CA ALA A 34 3.98 -20.15 2.47
C ALA A 34 3.91 -20.75 3.88
N GLN A 35 3.02 -20.22 4.73
CA GLN A 35 2.76 -20.81 6.05
C GLN A 35 2.15 -22.22 5.97
N GLN A 36 1.22 -22.47 5.05
CA GLN A 36 0.64 -23.82 4.88
C GLN A 36 1.69 -24.83 4.43
N GLY A 37 2.63 -24.41 3.58
CA GLY A 37 3.78 -25.21 3.14
C GLY A 37 4.85 -25.41 4.23
N LYS A 38 4.79 -24.67 5.34
CA LYS A 38 5.80 -24.64 6.42
C LYS A 38 7.22 -24.36 5.91
N GLU A 39 7.33 -23.58 4.86
CA GLU A 39 8.61 -23.25 4.23
C GLU A 39 9.16 -21.94 4.80
N HIS A 40 10.03 -22.03 5.80
CA HIS A 40 10.57 -20.86 6.50
C HIS A 40 11.25 -19.85 5.56
N ALA A 41 11.97 -20.33 4.54
CA ALA A 41 12.62 -19.46 3.56
C ALA A 41 11.61 -18.65 2.74
N ALA A 42 10.54 -19.31 2.25
CA ALA A 42 9.47 -18.63 1.53
C ALA A 42 8.70 -17.63 2.40
N ILE A 43 8.46 -17.96 3.67
CA ILE A 43 7.84 -17.01 4.62
C ILE A 43 8.73 -15.78 4.80
N ALA A 44 10.05 -15.96 4.95
CA ALA A 44 11.00 -14.87 5.07
C ALA A 44 10.96 -13.95 3.84
N GLU A 45 11.05 -14.54 2.65
CA GLU A 45 11.04 -13.83 1.37
C GLU A 45 9.77 -13.01 1.21
N VAL A 46 8.59 -13.60 1.45
CA VAL A 46 7.32 -12.88 1.35
C VAL A 46 7.22 -11.74 2.36
N ILE A 47 7.74 -11.91 3.58
CA ILE A 47 7.76 -10.83 4.58
C ILE A 47 8.62 -9.66 4.10
N GLU A 48 9.83 -9.90 3.59
CA GLU A 48 10.70 -8.85 3.07
C GLU A 48 10.05 -8.13 1.87
N GLU A 49 9.53 -8.88 0.89
CA GLU A 49 8.84 -8.30 -0.27
C GLU A 49 7.65 -7.45 0.12
N LEU A 50 6.85 -7.91 1.08
CA LEU A 50 5.68 -7.18 1.56
C LEU A 50 6.09 -5.86 2.24
N VAL A 51 7.14 -5.87 3.06
CA VAL A 51 7.66 -4.65 3.71
C VAL A 51 8.12 -3.65 2.66
N ASP A 52 8.97 -4.09 1.72
CA ASP A 52 9.54 -3.22 0.68
C ASP A 52 8.45 -2.65 -0.22
N TYR A 53 7.48 -3.48 -0.63
CA TYR A 53 6.39 -3.02 -1.48
C TYR A 53 5.48 -2.02 -0.75
N THR A 54 5.16 -2.28 0.52
CA THR A 54 4.33 -1.38 1.33
C THR A 54 5.01 -0.02 1.55
N LEU A 55 6.32 -0.01 1.78
CA LEU A 55 7.11 1.23 1.86
C LEU A 55 7.05 2.03 0.55
N SER A 56 7.21 1.35 -0.59
CA SER A 56 7.14 2.00 -1.90
C SER A 56 5.76 2.56 -2.21
N HIS A 57 4.70 1.85 -1.79
CA HIS A 57 3.31 2.29 -1.92
C HIS A 57 3.03 3.54 -1.06
N PHE A 58 3.44 3.55 0.21
CA PHE A 58 3.28 4.72 1.08
C PHE A 58 4.03 5.94 0.55
N ALA A 59 5.27 5.77 0.08
CA ALA A 59 6.03 6.87 -0.51
C ALA A 59 5.33 7.45 -1.76
N PHE A 60 4.68 6.59 -2.55
CA PHE A 60 3.90 6.99 -3.70
C PHE A 60 2.67 7.81 -3.31
N GLU A 61 1.88 7.33 -2.35
CA GLU A 61 0.71 8.07 -1.83
C GLU A 61 1.10 9.39 -1.17
N GLU A 62 2.16 9.39 -0.36
CA GLU A 62 2.68 10.61 0.27
C GLU A 62 3.04 11.67 -0.76
N THR A 63 3.71 11.27 -1.85
CA THR A 63 4.03 12.17 -2.96
C THR A 63 2.75 12.73 -3.61
N LEU A 64 1.76 11.87 -3.88
CA LEU A 64 0.48 12.31 -4.45
C LEU A 64 -0.26 13.29 -3.54
N MET A 65 -0.29 13.00 -2.24
CA MET A 65 -0.92 13.88 -1.24
C MET A 65 -0.22 15.23 -1.14
N GLU A 66 1.11 15.24 -1.15
CA GLU A 66 1.92 16.47 -1.13
C GLU A 66 1.68 17.31 -2.39
N ASP A 67 1.75 16.71 -3.57
CA ASP A 67 1.52 17.37 -4.87
C ASP A 67 0.08 17.89 -5.00
N ALA A 68 -0.89 17.20 -4.38
CA ALA A 68 -2.29 17.63 -4.35
C ALA A 68 -2.59 18.70 -3.29
N GLY A 69 -1.62 19.05 -2.43
CA GLY A 69 -1.84 20.00 -1.34
C GLY A 69 -2.81 19.49 -0.28
N TYR A 70 -2.91 18.17 -0.08
CA TYR A 70 -3.82 17.57 0.90
C TYR A 70 -3.42 17.99 2.33
N GLN A 71 -4.32 18.68 3.02
CA GLN A 71 -4.04 19.32 4.32
C GLN A 71 -3.65 18.35 5.44
N PHE A 72 -4.06 17.07 5.34
CA PHE A 72 -3.77 16.05 6.35
C PHE A 72 -2.62 15.11 5.97
N SER A 73 -1.84 15.43 4.93
CA SER A 73 -0.71 14.61 4.45
C SER A 73 0.28 14.22 5.57
N ARG A 74 0.62 15.17 6.45
CA ARG A 74 1.50 14.93 7.60
C ARG A 74 0.91 13.93 8.61
N ALA A 75 -0.40 13.99 8.86
CA ALA A 75 -1.08 13.08 9.76
C ALA A 75 -1.15 11.68 9.14
N HIS A 76 -1.48 11.59 7.85
CA HIS A 76 -1.51 10.32 7.09
C HIS A 76 -0.15 9.64 7.07
N LYS A 77 0.92 10.38 6.77
CA LYS A 77 2.30 9.89 6.86
C LYS A 77 2.62 9.33 8.26
N LYS A 78 2.09 9.92 9.32
CA LYS A 78 2.33 9.39 10.67
C LYS A 78 1.67 8.03 10.89
N ILE A 79 0.52 7.79 10.28
CA ILE A 79 -0.17 6.50 10.28
C ILE A 79 0.70 5.45 9.57
N HIS A 80 1.27 5.78 8.41
CA HIS A 80 2.22 4.92 7.69
C HIS A 80 3.45 4.57 8.54
N GLU A 81 4.12 5.58 9.13
CA GLU A 81 5.30 5.37 9.97
C GLU A 81 5.04 4.41 11.14
N LEU A 82 3.88 4.56 11.80
CA LEU A 82 3.49 3.69 12.92
C LEU A 82 3.24 2.25 12.45
N PHE A 83 2.64 2.07 11.27
CA PHE A 83 2.42 0.74 10.72
C PHE A 83 3.72 0.07 10.31
N ILE A 84 4.64 0.77 9.64
CA ILE A 84 5.96 0.25 9.27
C ILE A 84 6.75 -0.19 10.50
N ARG A 85 6.74 0.62 11.57
CA ARG A 85 7.38 0.24 12.83
C ARG A 85 6.81 -1.08 13.36
N ARG A 86 5.48 -1.21 13.35
CA ARG A 86 4.81 -2.42 13.83
C ARG A 86 5.18 -3.63 12.98
N VAL A 87 5.15 -3.53 11.65
CA VAL A 87 5.55 -4.63 10.75
C VAL A 87 7.03 -5.01 10.95
N SER A 88 7.90 -4.02 11.19
CA SER A 88 9.32 -4.26 11.49
C SER A 88 9.53 -5.07 12.78
N GLU A 89 8.67 -4.91 13.79
CA GLU A 89 8.71 -5.72 15.01
C GLU A 89 8.39 -7.20 14.70
N TYR A 90 7.45 -7.49 13.80
CA TYR A 90 7.17 -8.87 13.36
C TYR A 90 8.33 -9.48 12.59
N ARG A 91 8.98 -8.70 11.72
CA ARG A 91 10.16 -9.14 10.98
C ARG A 91 11.28 -9.56 11.93
N VAL A 92 11.57 -8.77 12.97
CA VAL A 92 12.58 -9.11 13.99
C VAL A 92 12.22 -10.38 14.76
N ARG A 93 10.95 -10.51 15.19
CA ARG A 93 10.48 -11.71 15.90
C ARG A 93 10.59 -12.97 15.04
N PHE A 94 10.20 -12.87 13.77
CA PHE A 94 10.35 -13.96 12.81
C PHE A 94 11.82 -14.36 12.61
N GLN A 95 12.72 -13.39 12.46
CA GLN A 95 14.17 -13.64 12.36
C GLN A 95 14.76 -14.28 13.63
N ALA A 96 14.14 -14.06 14.80
CA ALA A 96 14.49 -14.72 16.05
C ALA A 96 13.94 -16.16 16.17
N GLY A 97 13.19 -16.63 15.17
CA GLY A 97 12.61 -17.98 15.11
C GLY A 97 11.21 -18.09 15.71
N GLU A 98 10.52 -16.97 15.99
CA GLU A 98 9.12 -17.00 16.42
C GLU A 98 8.18 -17.30 15.25
N ASP A 99 7.17 -18.14 15.49
CA ASP A 99 6.05 -18.32 14.57
C ASP A 99 5.07 -17.15 14.71
N VAL A 100 5.23 -16.16 13.84
CA VAL A 100 4.41 -14.94 13.84
C VAL A 100 3.42 -14.86 12.69
N GLY A 101 3.37 -15.85 11.80
CA GLY A 101 2.73 -15.69 10.49
C GLY A 101 1.22 -15.41 10.58
N ASP A 102 0.49 -16.13 11.44
CA ASP A 102 -0.95 -15.92 11.60
C ASP A 102 -1.28 -14.58 12.25
N GLU A 103 -0.45 -14.17 13.23
CA GLU A 103 -0.56 -12.88 13.90
C GLU A 103 -0.29 -11.72 12.92
N LEU A 104 0.78 -11.84 12.12
CA LEU A 104 1.17 -10.89 11.09
C LEU A 104 0.10 -10.79 10.00
N LYS A 105 -0.39 -11.92 9.46
CA LYS A 105 -1.49 -11.93 8.49
C LYS A 105 -2.73 -11.22 9.03
N GLY A 106 -3.10 -11.51 10.28
CA GLY A 106 -4.22 -10.85 10.95
C GLY A 106 -4.03 -9.35 11.08
N LEU A 107 -2.83 -8.90 11.43
CA LEU A 107 -2.49 -7.48 11.51
C LEU A 107 -2.60 -6.80 10.13
N LEU A 108 -1.92 -7.34 9.12
CA LEU A 108 -1.84 -6.77 7.78
C LEU A 108 -3.22 -6.63 7.15
N SER A 109 -4.02 -7.69 7.18
CA SER A 109 -5.37 -7.71 6.60
C SER A 109 -6.31 -6.68 7.24
N ARG A 110 -6.36 -6.64 8.58
CA ARG A 110 -7.20 -5.68 9.29
C ARG A 110 -6.75 -4.25 9.08
N TRP A 111 -5.44 -4.01 9.14
CA TRP A 111 -4.89 -2.68 8.97
C TRP A 111 -5.15 -2.17 7.56
N LEU A 112 -4.81 -2.93 6.52
CA LEU A 112 -4.98 -2.52 5.11
C LEU A 112 -6.43 -2.15 4.82
N PHE A 113 -7.39 -3.02 5.16
CA PHE A 113 -8.80 -2.78 4.87
C PHE A 113 -9.41 -1.64 5.67
N ASN A 114 -8.90 -1.38 6.87
CA ASN A 114 -9.32 -0.22 7.67
C ASN A 114 -8.70 1.07 7.14
N HIS A 115 -7.42 1.01 6.75
CA HIS A 115 -6.66 2.14 6.25
C HIS A 115 -7.24 2.67 4.95
N ILE A 116 -7.48 1.78 3.97
CA ILE A 116 -8.07 2.15 2.68
C ILE A 116 -9.42 2.87 2.87
N ARG A 117 -10.28 2.33 3.74
CA ARG A 117 -11.63 2.86 3.95
C ARG A 117 -11.67 4.18 4.70
N ASN A 118 -10.79 4.37 5.69
CA ASN A 118 -10.91 5.49 6.63
C ASN A 118 -9.86 6.58 6.40
N ASP A 119 -8.69 6.23 5.88
CA ASP A 119 -7.57 7.13 5.68
C ASP A 119 -7.39 7.45 4.19
N ASP A 120 -7.21 6.44 3.32
CA ASP A 120 -6.91 6.66 1.89
C ASP A 120 -8.07 7.36 1.18
N ALA A 121 -9.30 6.95 1.49
CA ALA A 121 -10.51 7.61 1.00
C ALA A 121 -10.52 9.13 1.27
N GLY A 122 -9.83 9.60 2.32
CA GLY A 122 -9.76 11.02 2.68
C GLY A 122 -8.96 11.88 1.72
N TYR A 123 -7.92 11.33 1.07
CA TYR A 123 -7.10 12.11 0.13
C TYR A 123 -7.61 12.04 -1.32
N VAL A 124 -8.46 11.06 -1.65
CA VAL A 124 -8.86 10.72 -3.03
C VAL A 124 -9.36 11.94 -3.80
N ASP A 125 -10.27 12.73 -3.22
CA ASP A 125 -10.85 13.89 -3.91
C ASP A 125 -9.79 14.97 -4.22
N ALA A 126 -8.90 15.24 -3.28
CA ALA A 126 -7.82 16.21 -3.47
C ALA A 126 -6.87 15.77 -4.59
N VAL A 127 -6.47 14.49 -4.60
CA VAL A 127 -5.59 13.93 -5.63
C VAL A 127 -6.27 13.91 -6.99
N ARG A 128 -7.52 13.47 -7.10
CA ARG A 128 -8.27 13.47 -8.36
C ARG A 128 -8.44 14.88 -8.93
N HIS A 129 -8.71 15.86 -8.07
CA HIS A 129 -8.81 17.26 -8.48
C HIS A 129 -7.47 17.76 -9.03
N SER A 130 -6.37 17.56 -8.29
CA SER A 130 -5.02 17.92 -8.74
C SER A 130 -4.66 17.26 -10.09
N MET A 131 -4.93 15.96 -10.24
CA MET A 131 -4.71 15.23 -11.49
C MET A 131 -5.53 15.81 -12.67
N SER A 132 -6.79 16.16 -12.44
CA SER A 132 -7.67 16.78 -13.44
C SER A 132 -7.13 18.15 -13.88
N GLU A 133 -6.74 19.01 -12.94
CA GLU A 133 -6.19 20.33 -13.25
C GLU A 133 -4.87 20.21 -14.03
N LEU A 134 -4.00 19.27 -13.66
CA LEU A 134 -2.77 18.96 -14.40
C LEU A 134 -3.02 18.46 -15.83
N VAL A 135 -4.13 17.74 -16.08
CA VAL A 135 -4.51 17.30 -17.43
C VAL A 135 -5.06 18.45 -18.26
N LYS A 136 -5.81 19.38 -17.65
CA LYS A 136 -6.30 20.60 -18.33
C LYS A 136 -5.16 21.55 -18.69
N ASP A 137 -4.16 21.69 -17.82
CA ASP A 137 -2.99 22.54 -18.01
C ASP A 137 -1.98 21.96 -19.04
N LYS A 138 -2.02 20.63 -19.25
CA LYS A 138 -1.20 19.90 -20.24
C LYS A 138 -1.54 20.17 -21.71
N SER A 139 -2.30 21.21 -22.05
CA SER A 139 -2.13 21.84 -23.36
C SER A 139 -0.70 22.38 -23.56
N GLU A 140 0.11 22.54 -22.50
CA GLU A 140 1.51 22.97 -22.60
C GLU A 140 2.51 22.04 -21.86
N GLY A 141 2.84 20.89 -22.44
CA GLY A 141 4.23 20.37 -22.50
C GLY A 141 5.10 20.16 -21.23
N GLY A 142 4.55 19.95 -20.03
CA GLY A 142 5.35 19.80 -18.78
C GLY A 142 5.86 18.38 -18.43
N TRP A 143 6.99 18.30 -17.69
CA TRP A 143 7.76 17.09 -17.29
C TRP A 143 6.93 15.91 -16.74
N LEU A 144 5.81 16.16 -16.05
CA LEU A 144 4.88 15.13 -15.56
C LEU A 144 4.20 14.31 -16.68
N SER A 145 4.15 14.80 -17.92
CA SER A 145 3.65 14.00 -19.05
C SER A 145 4.59 12.84 -19.39
N ARG A 146 5.90 13.03 -19.20
CA ARG A 146 6.92 12.00 -19.44
C ARG A 146 6.91 10.93 -18.34
N SER A 147 6.69 11.32 -17.09
CA SER A 147 6.52 10.38 -15.98
C SER A 147 5.20 9.60 -16.10
N MET A 148 4.07 10.27 -16.34
CA MET A 148 2.79 9.57 -16.51
C MET A 148 2.76 8.65 -17.74
N LYS A 149 3.32 9.04 -18.89
CA LYS A 149 3.38 8.16 -20.07
C LYS A 149 4.26 6.92 -19.87
N ARG A 150 5.17 6.93 -18.88
CA ARG A 150 6.02 5.79 -18.52
C ARG A 150 5.38 4.85 -17.49
N PHE A 151 4.41 5.34 -16.72
CA PHE A 151 3.71 4.56 -15.68
C PHE A 151 2.28 4.14 -16.07
N PHE A 152 1.67 4.80 -17.05
CA PHE A 152 0.28 4.59 -17.49
C PHE A 152 0.14 4.33 -19.01
N GLY A 153 1.26 4.12 -19.71
CA GLY A 153 1.31 3.76 -21.13
C GLY A 153 1.50 2.27 -21.34
#